data_AF-Q07SR2-F1
#
_entry.id   AF-Q07SR2-F1
#
_cell.length_a   1.000
_cell.length_b   1.000
_cell.length_c   1.000
_cell.angle_alpha   90.00
_cell.angle_beta   90.00
_cell.angle_gamma   90.00
#
_symmetry.space_group_name_H-M   'P 1'
#
loop_
_entity.id
_entity.type
_entity.pdbx_description
1 polymer ?
#
loop_
_entity_poly.entity_id
_entity_poly.type
_entity_poly.pdbx_seq_one_letter_code
_entity_poly.pdbx_strand_id
1 'polypeptide(L)'
;MADPADVKKLSFETAMEELESIVKRLEDGKVPLEESVAIYERGEALKRRCEELLRTAEARVDKITTDAAGQPTGTAPLDVE
;
A
#
# COMPACT_ATOMS: atom_id res chain seq x y z
N MET A 1 -13.18 5.24 -17.45
CA MET A 1 -12.05 4.42 -16.98
C MET A 1 -11.14 5.33 -16.19
N ALA A 2 -10.87 4.99 -14.94
CA ALA A 2 -10.09 5.85 -14.05
C ALA A 2 -8.63 5.86 -14.51
N ASP A 3 -8.12 7.07 -14.70
CA ASP A 3 -6.82 7.35 -15.30
C ASP A 3 -5.71 6.83 -14.36
N PRO A 4 -4.66 6.15 -14.83
CA PRO A 4 -3.51 5.79 -13.97
C PRO A 4 -2.93 7.00 -13.22
N ALA A 5 -3.12 8.22 -13.72
CA ALA A 5 -2.78 9.46 -13.01
C ALA A 5 -3.61 9.69 -11.73
N ASP A 6 -4.86 9.21 -11.66
CA ASP A 6 -5.74 9.36 -10.50
C ASP A 6 -5.34 8.42 -9.35
N VAL A 7 -4.92 7.19 -9.68
CA VAL A 7 -4.48 6.20 -8.68
C VAL A 7 -3.31 6.72 -7.85
N LYS A 8 -2.38 7.46 -8.47
CA LYS A 8 -1.20 8.03 -7.79
C LYS A 8 -1.56 9.04 -6.68
N LYS A 9 -2.77 9.60 -6.68
CA LYS A 9 -3.23 10.58 -5.71
C LYS A 9 -4.00 9.97 -4.54
N LEU A 10 -4.34 8.68 -4.61
CA LEU A 10 -5.11 8.02 -3.56
C LEU A 10 -4.30 7.89 -2.27
N SER A 11 -5.00 7.92 -1.13
CA SER A 11 -4.43 7.48 0.15
C SER A 11 -4.28 5.96 0.18
N PHE A 12 -3.60 5.44 1.20
CA PHE A 12 -3.43 4.00 1.36
C PHE A 12 -4.78 3.32 1.58
N GLU A 13 -5.60 3.89 2.46
CA GLU A 13 -6.90 3.36 2.84
C GLU A 13 -7.84 3.29 1.64
N THR A 14 -7.93 4.37 0.85
CA THR A 14 -8.78 4.39 -0.35
C THR A 14 -8.26 3.44 -1.43
N ALA A 15 -6.94 3.37 -1.63
CA ALA A 15 -6.37 2.43 -2.60
C ALA A 15 -6.60 0.97 -2.19
N MET A 16 -6.53 0.67 -0.89
CA MET A 16 -6.79 -0.67 -0.35
C MET A 16 -8.27 -1.05 -0.48
N GLU A 17 -9.19 -0.17 -0.09
CA GLU A 17 -10.63 -0.41 -0.21
C GLU A 17 -11.04 -0.71 -1.67
N GLU A 18 -10.48 0.05 -2.61
CA GLU A 18 -10.75 -0.19 -4.02
C GLU A 18 -10.14 -1.52 -4.52
N LEU A 19 -8.94 -1.86 -4.05
CA LEU A 19 -8.29 -3.13 -4.38
C LEU A 19 -9.11 -4.33 -3.86
N GLU A 20 -9.63 -4.25 -2.63
CA GLU A 20 -10.51 -5.26 -2.04
C GLU A 20 -11.81 -5.42 -2.85
N SER A 21 -12.41 -4.30 -3.28
CA SER A 21 -13.59 -4.31 -4.15
C SER A 21 -13.29 -4.99 -5.49
N ILE A 22 -12.13 -4.73 -6.08
CA ILE A 22 -11.68 -5.38 -7.31
C ILE A 22 -11.52 -6.90 -7.12
N VAL A 23 -10.84 -7.32 -6.05
CA VAL A 23 -10.66 -8.74 -5.74
C VAL A 23 -12.01 -9.43 -5.62
N LYS A 24 -12.94 -8.86 -4.85
CA LYS A 24 -14.29 -9.40 -4.69
C LYS A 24 -15.02 -9.57 -6.02
N ARG A 25 -14.93 -8.58 -6.92
CA ARG A 25 -15.56 -8.65 -8.25
C ARG A 25 -14.95 -9.75 -9.12
N LEU A 26 -13.63 -9.96 -9.05
CA LEU A 26 -12.95 -11.02 -9.78
C LEU A 26 -13.34 -12.40 -9.23
N GLU A 27 -13.46 -12.54 -7.91
CA GLU A 27 -13.89 -13.78 -7.23
C GLU A 27 -15.33 -14.15 -7.56
N ASP A 28 -16.22 -13.18 -7.73
CA ASP A 28 -17.62 -13.42 -8.13
C ASP A 28 -17.73 -14.08 -9.53
N GLY A 29 -16.69 -13.99 -10.37
CA GLY A 29 -16.60 -14.68 -11.67
C GLY A 29 -17.60 -14.22 -12.74
N LYS A 30 -18.36 -13.14 -12.48
CA LYS A 30 -19.42 -12.63 -13.36
C LYS A 30 -18.97 -11.47 -14.25
N VAL A 31 -17.66 -11.20 -14.29
CA VAL A 31 -17.08 -10.10 -15.05
C VAL A 31 -16.74 -10.58 -16.47
N PRO A 32 -17.24 -9.91 -17.53
CA PRO A 32 -16.83 -10.20 -18.91
C PRO A 32 -15.31 -10.09 -19.09
N LEU A 33 -14.71 -10.91 -19.96
CA LEU A 33 -13.26 -10.99 -20.14
C LEU A 33 -12.58 -9.63 -20.37
N GLU A 34 -13.14 -8.79 -21.24
CA GLU A 34 -12.60 -7.45 -21.52
C GLU A 34 -12.58 -6.56 -20.26
N GLU A 35 -13.62 -6.66 -19.44
CA GLU A 35 -13.70 -5.94 -18.17
C GLU A 35 -12.77 -6.57 -17.12
N SER A 36 -12.56 -7.89 -17.15
CA SER A 36 -11.60 -8.57 -16.27
C SER A 36 -10.18 -8.03 -16.49
N VAL A 37 -9.78 -7.80 -17.74
CA VAL A 37 -8.46 -7.22 -18.06
C VAL A 37 -8.35 -5.80 -17.51
N ALA A 38 -9.34 -4.95 -17.75
CA ALA A 38 -9.32 -3.57 -17.26
C ALA A 38 -9.31 -3.48 -15.72
N ILE A 39 -10.06 -4.34 -15.05
CA ILE A 39 -10.08 -4.42 -13.58
C ILE A 39 -8.74 -4.92 -13.06
N TYR A 40 -8.12 -5.90 -13.73
CA TYR A 40 -6.80 -6.41 -13.35
C TYR A 40 -5.71 -5.33 -13.47
N GLU A 41 -5.67 -4.60 -14.58
CA GLU A 41 -4.72 -3.49 -14.78
C GLU A 41 -4.89 -2.40 -13.69
N ARG A 42 -6.14 -2.09 -13.33
CA ARG A 42 -6.44 -1.18 -12.23
C ARG A 42 -5.96 -1.73 -10.89
N GLY A 43 -6.18 -3.02 -10.63
CA GLY A 43 -5.70 -3.71 -9.43
C GLY A 43 -4.17 -3.63 -9.30
N GLU A 44 -3.43 -3.86 -10.39
CA GLU A 44 -1.97 -3.73 -10.41
C GLU A 44 -1.50 -2.29 -10.13
N ALA A 45 -2.20 -1.28 -10.66
CA ALA A 45 -1.90 0.11 -10.35
C ALA A 45 -2.13 0.45 -8.87
N LEU A 46 -3.25 -0.02 -8.29
CA LEU A 46 -3.57 0.16 -6.87
C LEU A 46 -2.55 -0.54 -5.97
N LYS A 47 -2.17 -1.78 -6.30
CA LYS A 47 -1.12 -2.53 -5.60
C LYS A 47 0.20 -1.77 -5.55
N ARG A 48 0.66 -1.25 -6.70
CA ARG A 48 1.89 -0.44 -6.77
C ARG A 48 1.79 0.82 -5.91
N ARG A 49 0.64 1.49 -5.90
CA ARG A 49 0.40 2.67 -5.06
C ARG A 49 0.50 2.32 -3.57
N CYS A 50 -0.11 1.22 -3.14
CA CYS A 50 -0.01 0.75 -1.76
C CYS A 50 1.44 0.46 -1.37
N GLU A 51 2.20 -0.24 -2.21
CA GLU A 51 3.62 -0.52 -1.97
C GLU A 51 4.48 0.75 -1.87
N GLU A 52 4.24 1.74 -2.72
CA GLU A 52 4.93 3.04 -2.65
C GLU A 52 4.66 3.78 -1.33
N LEU A 53 3.40 3.78 -0.89
CA LEU A 53 2.99 4.41 0.36
C LEU A 53 3.61 3.70 1.57
N LEU A 54 3.59 2.36 1.58
CA LEU A 54 4.21 1.55 2.64
C LEU A 54 5.72 1.76 2.71
N ARG A 55 6.42 1.71 1.57
CA ARG A 55 7.87 2.02 1.51
C ARG A 55 8.18 3.41 2.06
N THR A 56 7.34 4.40 1.74
CA THR A 56 7.52 5.77 2.26
C THR A 56 7.30 5.84 3.77
N ALA A 57 6.30 5.11 4.28
CA ALA A 57 6.02 5.05 5.72
C ALA A 57 7.17 4.35 6.48
N GLU A 58 7.64 3.21 5.99
CA GLU A 58 8.78 2.46 6.53
C GLU A 58 10.03 3.34 6.62
N ALA A 59 10.41 4.00 5.52
CA ALA A 59 11.55 4.91 5.50
C ALA A 59 11.42 6.10 6.47
N ARG A 60 10.19 6.51 6.81
CA ARG A 60 9.96 7.54 7.83
C ARG A 60 10.11 6.99 9.24
N VAL A 61 9.65 5.77 9.50
CA VAL A 61 9.83 5.09 10.79
C VAL A 61 11.31 4.85 11.03
N ASP A 62 12.04 4.33 10.05
CA ASP A 62 13.49 4.08 10.16
C ASP A 62 14.27 5.35 10.53
N LYS A 63 13.96 6.47 9.89
CA LYS A 63 14.58 7.76 10.20
C LYS A 63 14.31 8.27 11.62
N ILE A 64 13.20 7.85 12.24
CA ILE A 64 12.87 8.21 13.62
C ILE A 64 13.57 7.28 14.60
N THR A 65 13.68 5.99 14.25
CA THR A 65 14.26 4.97 15.13
C THR A 65 15.79 4.99 15.12
N THR A 66 16.43 5.39 14.02
CA THR A 66 17.89 5.51 13.94
C THR A 66 18.33 6.98 14.05
N ASP A 67 19.23 7.29 14.98
CA ASP A 67 19.88 8.60 15.02
C ASP A 67 20.93 8.78 13.90
N ALA A 68 21.55 9.96 13.84
CA ALA A 68 22.58 10.30 12.85
C ALA A 68 23.83 9.38 12.89
N ALA A 69 23.99 8.55 13.93
CA ALA A 69 25.06 7.57 14.07
C ALA A 69 24.59 6.13 13.76
N GLY A 70 23.33 5.93 13.38
CA GLY A 70 22.74 4.61 13.13
C GLY A 70 22.41 3.83 14.41
N GLN A 71 22.38 4.49 15.58
CA GLN A 71 22.03 3.83 16.84
C GLN A 71 20.53 4.00 17.15
N PRO A 72 19.87 2.94 17.67
CA PRO A 72 18.48 3.02 18.07
C PRO A 72 18.31 3.96 19.27
N THR A 73 17.52 5.02 19.11
CA THR A 73 17.25 6.04 20.15
C THR A 73 16.21 5.60 21.19
N GLY A 74 15.71 4.36 21.10
CA GLY A 74 14.63 3.83 21.92
C GLY A 74 14.89 2.43 22.47
N THR A 75 15.98 2.25 23.22
CA THR A 75 16.10 1.09 24.12
C THR A 75 16.32 1.60 25.54
N ALA A 76 15.23 1.83 26.27
CA ALA A 76 15.33 1.84 27.73
C ALA A 76 15.74 0.42 28.16
N PRO A 77 16.73 0.26 29.04
CA PRO A 77 17.02 -1.04 29.64
C PRO A 77 15.74 -1.58 30.27
N LEU A 78 15.38 -2.82 29.95
CA LEU A 78 14.45 -3.57 30.77
C LEU A 78 15.18 -3.81 32.10
N ASP A 79 14.89 -2.97 33.09
CA ASP A 79 15.28 -3.23 34.47
C ASP A 79 14.56 -4.52 34.90
N VAL A 80 15.29 -5.62 34.83
CA VAL A 80 14.91 -6.88 35.45
C VAL A 80 15.50 -6.84 36.86
N GLU A 81 14.71 -6.38 37.83
CA GLU A 81 14.93 -6.68 39.25
C GLU A 81 14.39 -8.08 39.60
#